data_AF-A0A6P0RC69-F1
#
_entry.id   AF-A0A6P0RC69-F1
#
_cell.length_a   1.000
_cell.length_b   1.000
_cell.length_c   1.000
_cell.angle_alpha   90.00
_cell.angle_beta   90.00
_cell.angle_gamma   90.00
#
_symmetry.space_group_name_H-M   'P 1'
#
loop_
_entity.id
_entity.type
_entity.pdbx_description
1 polymer ?
#
loop_
_entity_poly.entity_id
_entity_poly.type
_entity_poly.pdbx_seq_one_letter_code
_entity_poly.pdbx_strand_id
1 'polypeptide(L)' 'MRIIQTTGTVKNGEVKITVPPEFSNGEIDIILVAKNEPDEFEIMREIAKAKGYDSKEKILDLIKKVKLEMLQEKERIK' A
#
# COMPACT_ATOMS: atom_id res chain seq x y z
N MET A 1 -21.73 17.06 11.02
CA MET A 1 -20.48 16.29 10.94
C MET A 1 -19.33 17.27 10.72
N ARG A 2 -18.33 17.28 11.58
CA ARG A 2 -17.15 18.16 11.49
C ARG A 2 -15.91 17.28 11.62
N ILE A 3 -15.01 17.35 10.65
CA ILE A 3 -13.76 16.58 10.66
C ILE A 3 -12.65 17.48 11.21
N ILE A 4 -11.91 17.00 12.20
CA ILE A 4 -10.74 17.69 12.73
C ILE A 4 -9.52 16.83 12.42
N GLN A 5 -8.61 17.39 11.64
CA GLN A 5 -7.30 16.77 11.41
C GLN A 5 -6.35 17.28 12.49
N THR A 6 -5.94 16.37 13.38
CA THR A 6 -4.96 16.66 14.44
C THR A 6 -3.84 15.62 14.39
N THR A 7 -2.67 15.97 14.93
CA THR A 7 -1.54 15.04 15.03
C THR A 7 -1.55 14.37 16.39
N GLY A 8 -1.77 13.05 16.40
CA GLY A 8 -1.55 12.21 17.58
C GLY A 8 -0.09 11.79 17.70
N THR A 9 0.36 11.54 18.92
CA THR A 9 1.67 10.88 19.14
C THR A 9 1.42 9.41 19.42
N VAL A 10 2.13 8.52 18.72
CA VAL A 10 2.10 7.07 18.99
C VAL A 10 3.29 6.71 19.88
N LYS A 11 3.04 6.10 21.03
CA LYS A 11 4.09 5.61 21.94
C LYS A 11 3.64 4.30 22.58
N ASN A 12 4.46 3.26 22.50
CA ASN A 12 4.18 1.93 23.05
C ASN A 12 2.85 1.32 22.57
N GLY A 13 2.45 1.58 21.33
CA GLY A 13 1.16 1.10 20.78
C GLY A 13 -0.06 1.94 21.18
N GLU A 14 0.12 2.97 22.01
CA GLU A 14 -0.96 3.88 22.40
C GLU A 14 -0.92 5.17 21.57
N VAL A 15 -2.10 5.62 21.11
CA VAL A 15 -2.27 6.90 20.40
C VAL A 15 -2.81 7.93 21.38
N LYS A 16 -2.02 8.96 21.68
CA LYS A 16 -2.48 10.10 22.47
C LYS A 16 -2.84 11.26 21.55
N ILE A 17 -4.11 11.68 21.60
CA ILE A 17 -4.63 12.85 20.91
C ILE A 17 -5.17 13.85 21.93
N THR A 18 -4.95 15.14 21.68
CA THR A 18 -5.60 16.22 22.42
C THR A 18 -6.76 16.71 21.59
N VAL A 19 -7.99 16.46 22.04
CA VAL A 19 -9.21 16.94 21.41
C VAL A 19 -9.64 18.28 22.01
N PRO A 20 -10.25 19.21 21.23
CA PRO A 20 -10.74 20.47 21.78
C PRO A 20 -11.81 20.24 22.87
N PRO A 21 -11.93 21.14 23.87
CA PRO A 21 -12.89 21.02 24.98
C PRO A 21 -14.35 20.87 24.53
N GLU A 22 -14.66 21.35 23.32
CA GLU A 22 -15.94 21.25 22.64
C GLU A 22 -16.43 19.81 22.42
N PHE A 23 -15.53 18.81 22.50
CA PHE A 23 -15.82 17.39 22.27
C PHE A 23 -15.91 16.56 23.57
N SER A 24 -15.88 17.22 24.74
CA SER A 24 -15.68 16.58 26.05
C SER A 24 -16.73 15.53 26.46
N ASN A 25 -17.87 15.41 25.77
CA ASN A 25 -18.96 14.48 26.10
C ASN A 25 -19.59 13.78 24.88
N GLY A 26 -18.81 13.52 23.81
CA GLY A 26 -19.32 12.88 22.59
C GLY A 26 -18.46 11.71 22.10
N GLU A 27 -19.05 10.82 21.30
CA GLU A 27 -18.34 9.79 20.55
C GLU A 27 -17.68 10.41 19.30
N ILE A 28 -16.47 9.95 18.96
CA ILE A 28 -15.74 10.40 17.77
C ILE A 28 -15.26 9.21 16.96
N ASP A 29 -15.35 9.33 15.63
CA ASP A 29 -14.69 8.42 14.70
C ASP A 29 -13.22 8.82 14.55
N ILE A 30 -12.30 7.85 14.67
CA ILE A 30 -10.86 8.07 14.55
C ILE A 30 -10.35 7.46 13.24
N ILE A 31 -9.67 8.27 12.42
CA ILE A 31 -8.95 7.80 11.23
C ILE A 31 -7.46 7.92 11.49
N LEU A 32 -6.74 6.80 11.46
CA LEU A 32 -5.28 6.74 11.59
C LEU A 32 -4.64 6.68 10.20
N VAL A 33 -3.76 7.61 9.89
CA VAL A 33 -3.00 7.65 8.63
C VAL A 33 -1.51 7.62 8.96
N ALA A 34 -0.86 6.48 8.68
CA ALA A 34 0.58 6.34 8.83
C ALA A 34 1.29 7.06 7.66
N LYS A 35 2.13 8.06 7.97
CA LYS A 35 2.87 8.83 6.94
C LYS A 35 4.16 8.15 6.46
N ASN A 36 4.71 7.25 7.26
CA ASN A 36 6.04 6.66 7.06
C ASN A 36 6.01 5.14 6.94
N GLU A 37 4.82 4.53 6.86
CA GLU A 37 4.74 3.13 6.48
C GLU A 37 4.83 3.08 4.95
N PRO A 38 5.74 2.26 4.39
CA PRO A 38 5.82 2.11 2.96
C PRO A 38 4.45 1.60 2.49
N ASP A 39 3.84 2.35 1.56
CA ASP A 39 2.60 1.94 0.92
C ASP A 39 2.79 0.51 0.39
N GLU A 40 1.75 -0.32 0.42
CA GLU A 40 1.76 -1.63 -0.23
C GLU A 40 2.30 -1.51 -1.67
N PHE A 41 1.98 -0.40 -2.35
CA PHE A 41 2.51 -0.10 -3.67
C PHE A 41 4.04 0.09 -3.70
N GLU A 42 4.61 0.77 -2.70
CA GLU A 42 6.06 0.94 -2.57
C GLU A 42 6.75 -0.40 -2.25
N ILE A 43 6.17 -1.19 -1.34
CA ILE A 43 6.65 -2.53 -1.00
C ILE A 43 6.67 -3.41 -2.27
N MET A 44 5.55 -3.44 -3.01
CA MET A 44 5.44 -4.19 -4.25
C MET A 44 6.47 -3.74 -5.29
N ARG A 45 6.70 -2.43 -5.39
CA ARG A 45 7.68 -1.87 -6.32
C ARG A 45 9.11 -2.27 -5.97
N GLU A 46 9.48 -2.27 -4.69
CA GLU A 46 10.81 -2.72 -4.25
C GLU A 46 11.00 -4.23 -4.50
N ILE A 47 9.98 -5.05 -4.27
CA ILE A 47 10.01 -6.48 -4.62
C ILE A 47 10.19 -6.67 -6.13
N ALA A 48 9.48 -5.91 -6.95
CA ALA A 48 9.60 -5.97 -8.41
C ALA A 48 11.02 -5.62 -8.88
N LYS A 49 11.61 -4.55 -8.32
CA LYS A 49 13.01 -4.17 -8.58
C LYS A 49 13.99 -5.27 -8.18
N ALA A 50 13.83 -5.85 -6.99
CA ALA A 50 14.69 -6.93 -6.50
C ALA A 50 14.63 -8.18 -7.40
N LYS A 51 13.49 -8.43 -8.04
CA LYS A 51 13.30 -9.50 -9.03
C LYS A 51 13.78 -9.12 -10.45
N GLY A 52 14.35 -7.93 -10.62
CA GLY A 52 14.87 -7.45 -11.89
C GLY A 52 13.83 -6.78 -12.80
N TYR A 53 12.66 -6.39 -12.28
CA TYR A 53 11.61 -5.67 -13.02
C TYR A 53 11.62 -4.17 -12.68
N ASP A 54 12.81 -3.57 -12.79
CA ASP A 54 13.06 -2.16 -12.47
C ASP A 54 12.67 -1.17 -13.58
N SER A 55 12.41 -1.66 -14.80
CA SER A 55 12.07 -0.85 -15.96
C SER A 55 10.84 -1.37 -16.70
N LYS A 56 10.16 -0.45 -17.41
CA LYS A 56 9.02 -0.77 -18.28
C LYS A 56 9.37 -1.83 -19.32
N GLU A 57 10.58 -1.79 -19.87
CA GLU A 57 11.05 -2.74 -20.87
C GLU A 57 11.14 -4.15 -20.30
N LYS A 58 11.74 -4.32 -19.12
CA LYS A 58 11.86 -5.64 -18.46
C LYS A 58 10.50 -6.20 -18.06
N ILE A 59 9.54 -5.35 -17.68
CA ILE A 59 8.15 -5.75 -17.41
C ILE A 59 7.48 -6.25 -18.70
N LEU A 60 7.64 -5.54 -19.81
CA LEU A 60 7.07 -5.93 -21.11
C LEU A 60 7.68 -7.23 -21.63
N ASP A 61 8.98 -7.43 -21.44
CA ASP A 61 9.66 -8.68 -21.79
C ASP A 61 9.14 -9.87 -20.97
N LEU A 62 8.88 -9.68 -19.67
CA LEU A 62 8.24 -10.70 -18.84
C LEU A 62 6.86 -11.06 -19.38
N ILE A 63 6.02 -10.06 -19.66
CA ILE A 63 4.67 -10.27 -20.20
C ILE A 63 4.73 -11.05 -21.50
N LYS A 64 5.66 -10.69 -22.39
CA LYS A 64 5.87 -11.38 -23.66
C LYS A 64 6.29 -12.83 -23.45
N LYS A 65 7.23 -13.08 -22.53
CA LYS A 65 7.70 -14.43 -22.20
C LYS A 65 6.58 -15.31 -21.65
N VAL A 66 5.83 -14.82 -20.66
CA VAL A 66 4.68 -15.53 -20.08
C VAL A 66 3.63 -15.84 -21.16
N LYS A 67 3.32 -14.87 -22.03
CA LYS A 67 2.37 -15.07 -23.13
C LYS A 67 2.82 -16.18 -24.09
N LEU A 68 4.10 -16.22 -24.44
CA LEU A 68 4.65 -17.27 -25.31
C LEU A 68 4.60 -18.64 -24.62
N GLU A 69 4.97 -18.72 -23.34
CA GLU A 69 4.90 -19.96 -22.56
C GLU A 69 3.46 -20.49 -22.50
N MET A 70 2.46 -19.62 -22.25
CA MET A 70 1.05 -20.01 -22.24
C MET A 70 0.54 -20.51 -23.60
N LEU A 71 1.04 -19.94 -24.72
CA LEU A 71 0.68 -20.39 -26.06
C LEU A 71 1.30 -21.76 -26.37
N GLN A 72 2.57 -21.96 -26.03
CA GLN A 72 3.25 -23.24 -26.20
C GLN A 72 2.61 -24.35 -25.37
N GLU A 73 2.20 -24.06 -24.14
CA GLU A 73 1.50 -25.04 -23.29
C GLU A 73 0.15 -25.43 -23.89
N LYS A 74 -0.59 -24.48 -24.46
CA LYS A 74 -1.85 -24.77 -25.17
C LYS A 74 -1.66 -25.64 -26.41
N GLU A 75 -0.54 -25.49 -27.11
CA GLU A 75 -0.20 -26.34 -28.27
C GLU A 75 0.25 -27.73 -27.85
N ARG A 76 0.90 -27.89 -26.69
CA ARG A 76 1.31 -29.20 -26.14
C ARG A 76 0.16 -30.05 -25.61
N ILE A 77 -0.92 -29.41 -25.15
CA ILE A 77 -2.11 -30.09 -24.61
C ILE A 77 -3.10 -30.49 -25.74
N LYS A 78 -2.83 -30.07 -26.98
CA LYS A 78 -3.66 -30.36 -28.16
C LYS A 78 -3.21 -31.62 -28.89
#